data_AF-A0AAE9DP63-F1
#
_entry.id   AF-A0AAE9DP63-F1
#
_cell.length_a   1.000
_cell.length_b   1.000
_cell.length_c   1.000
_cell.angle_alpha   90.00
_cell.angle_beta   90.00
_cell.angle_gamma   90.00
#
_symmetry.space_group_name_H-M   'P 1'
#
loop_
_entity.id
_entity.type
_entity.pdbx_description
1 polymer ?
#
loop_
_entity_poly.entity_id
_entity_poly.type
_entity_poly.pdbx_seq_one_letter_code
_entity_poly.pdbx_strand_id
1 'polypeptide(L)'
;MSKNDNTADPGENSQDGSVAKKPENLPEIDKIKQTLKRKLDEITEKVQSLEESISKIPKIENDEKSTDRTDNKADSSKNSSSSNGSTVPKAIQKSEKRFVLKHVSKDVENLVEGKSYTCDMENHFSVDSCIVLQRSNDHLACFVKIHGPENGIKWAVETKLEFKVYGQNKKSKADTFDYRYEKNESYGFPKFLEWGEMKKEYLIDGSLTVEAHVQLIESSGFSKEKIRKFDESNKDDSDVILVVNKKEFYVLRKFLAAQSSFFKALLLGNFAESKKLKFFTANLLLIRIMSREFFF
;
A
#
# COMPACT_ATOMS: atom_id res chain seq x y z
N MET A 1 -33.31 -48.49 -56.77
CA MET A 1 -34.76 -48.17 -56.74
C MET A 1 -35.26 -48.47 -55.32
N SER A 2 -36.00 -47.61 -54.62
CA SER A 2 -36.64 -46.35 -55.06
C SER A 2 -36.59 -45.23 -54.01
N LYS A 3 -36.87 -44.00 -54.50
CA LYS A 3 -37.16 -42.74 -53.79
C LYS A 3 -38.69 -42.60 -53.55
N ASN A 4 -39.29 -41.68 -52.77
CA ASN A 4 -38.97 -40.66 -51.73
C ASN A 4 -40.36 -40.16 -51.18
N ASP A 5 -40.61 -39.23 -50.24
CA ASP A 5 -39.89 -38.33 -49.29
C ASP A 5 -40.94 -37.85 -48.22
N ASN A 6 -40.50 -37.17 -47.14
CA ASN A 6 -41.28 -36.19 -46.32
C ASN A 6 -42.48 -36.69 -45.45
N THR A 7 -42.96 -36.01 -44.40
CA THR A 7 -42.43 -34.98 -43.46
C THR A 7 -43.41 -34.84 -42.26
N ALA A 8 -42.91 -34.50 -41.06
CA ALA A 8 -43.52 -33.66 -40.00
C ALA A 8 -43.36 -34.22 -38.56
N ASP A 9 -42.73 -33.41 -37.72
CA ASP A 9 -42.81 -33.38 -36.25
C ASP A 9 -43.57 -32.08 -35.88
N PRO A 10 -44.47 -32.07 -34.88
CA PRO A 10 -44.07 -31.56 -33.56
C PRO A 10 -44.76 -32.23 -32.36
N GLY A 11 -44.07 -32.35 -31.21
CA GLY A 11 -44.75 -32.63 -29.93
C GLY A 11 -43.85 -32.85 -28.70
N GLU A 12 -43.53 -31.79 -27.97
CA GLU A 12 -43.11 -31.89 -26.55
C GLU A 12 -44.33 -32.30 -25.66
N ASN A 13 -44.25 -32.61 -24.36
CA ASN A 13 -43.22 -32.30 -23.35
C ASN A 13 -43.37 -33.18 -22.09
N SER A 14 -42.29 -33.34 -21.31
CA SER A 14 -42.27 -33.67 -19.86
C SER A 14 -42.83 -35.05 -19.39
N GLN A 15 -42.32 -35.65 -18.31
CA GLN A 15 -41.79 -35.02 -17.10
C GLN A 15 -40.56 -35.75 -16.50
N ASP A 16 -39.64 -34.96 -15.92
CA ASP A 16 -38.32 -35.37 -15.42
C ASP A 16 -38.32 -35.98 -14.00
N GLY A 17 -37.32 -36.81 -13.69
CA GLY A 17 -37.16 -37.54 -12.43
C GLY A 17 -35.99 -37.05 -11.56
N SER A 18 -36.26 -36.07 -10.69
CA SER A 18 -35.23 -35.49 -9.81
C SER A 18 -35.18 -36.16 -8.42
N VAL A 19 -34.21 -37.05 -8.21
CA VAL A 19 -33.85 -37.56 -6.87
C VAL A 19 -32.77 -36.67 -6.26
N ALA A 20 -33.15 -35.82 -5.30
CA ALA A 20 -32.25 -34.86 -4.67
C ALA A 20 -31.15 -35.55 -3.84
N LYS A 21 -29.90 -35.56 -4.35
CA LYS A 21 -28.72 -35.97 -3.57
C LYS A 21 -28.41 -34.96 -2.48
N LYS A 22 -28.37 -35.42 -1.23
CA LYS A 22 -27.88 -34.65 -0.08
C LYS A 22 -26.36 -34.45 -0.19
N PRO A 23 -25.81 -33.23 -0.02
CA PRO A 23 -24.37 -32.99 -0.15
C PRO A 23 -23.58 -33.56 1.04
N GLU A 24 -22.46 -34.21 0.75
CA GLU A 24 -21.70 -35.00 1.73
C GLU A 24 -20.72 -34.16 2.58
N ASN A 25 -20.38 -32.94 2.15
CA ASN A 25 -19.30 -32.12 2.75
C ASN A 25 -19.69 -31.33 4.01
N LEU A 26 -20.85 -31.62 4.61
CA LEU A 26 -21.37 -30.93 5.79
C LEU A 26 -20.37 -30.83 6.98
N PRO A 27 -19.63 -31.88 7.38
CA PRO A 27 -18.75 -31.83 8.55
C PRO A 27 -17.43 -31.06 8.31
N GLU A 28 -17.07 -30.73 7.07
CA GLU A 28 -15.92 -29.86 6.81
C GLU A 28 -16.28 -28.38 7.01
N ILE A 29 -17.48 -27.99 6.59
CA ILE A 29 -18.00 -26.63 6.73
C ILE A 29 -18.05 -26.21 8.21
N ASP A 30 -18.50 -27.10 9.10
CA ASP A 30 -18.52 -26.81 10.54
C ASP A 30 -17.11 -26.73 11.17
N LYS A 31 -16.14 -27.55 10.72
CA LYS A 31 -14.73 -27.42 11.15
C LYS A 31 -14.11 -26.09 10.72
N ILE A 32 -14.37 -25.66 9.47
CA ILE A 32 -13.94 -24.36 8.95
C ILE A 32 -14.58 -23.23 9.76
N LYS A 33 -15.89 -23.32 10.03
CA LYS A 33 -16.66 -22.34 10.83
C LYS A 33 -16.15 -22.23 12.26
N GLN A 34 -15.84 -23.34 12.93
CA GLN A 34 -15.22 -23.34 14.27
C GLN A 34 -13.81 -22.72 14.24
N THR A 35 -13.00 -23.05 13.22
CA THR A 35 -11.64 -22.49 13.06
C THR A 35 -11.66 -20.98 12.80
N LEU A 36 -12.61 -20.51 11.99
CA LEU A 36 -12.85 -19.08 11.76
C LEU A 36 -13.29 -18.38 13.04
N LYS A 37 -14.24 -18.98 13.80
CA LYS A 37 -14.66 -18.41 15.09
C LYS A 37 -13.47 -18.28 16.05
N ARG A 38 -12.68 -19.35 16.25
CA ARG A 38 -11.51 -19.35 17.14
C ARG A 38 -10.49 -18.26 16.74
N LYS A 39 -10.31 -18.00 15.44
CA LYS A 39 -9.44 -16.92 14.94
C LYS A 39 -10.02 -15.52 15.15
N LEU A 40 -11.34 -15.36 15.12
CA LEU A 40 -12.00 -14.08 15.46
C LEU A 40 -11.89 -13.79 16.96
N ASP A 41 -12.21 -14.79 17.80
CA ASP A 41 -12.10 -14.69 19.26
C ASP A 41 -10.66 -14.29 19.68
N GLU A 42 -9.64 -14.94 19.09
CA GLU A 42 -8.20 -14.65 19.30
C GLU A 42 -7.77 -13.24 18.81
N ILE A 43 -8.49 -12.64 17.85
CA ILE A 43 -8.27 -11.26 17.41
C ILE A 43 -8.93 -10.27 18.38
N THR A 44 -10.14 -10.57 18.86
CA THR A 44 -10.86 -9.72 19.82
C THR A 44 -10.09 -9.54 21.13
N GLU A 45 -9.54 -10.62 21.70
CA GLU A 45 -8.70 -10.55 22.91
C GLU A 45 -7.46 -9.66 22.69
N LYS A 46 -6.80 -9.76 21.53
CA LYS A 46 -5.63 -8.94 21.18
C LYS A 46 -5.98 -7.47 20.99
N VAL A 47 -7.17 -7.16 20.46
CA VAL A 47 -7.67 -5.77 20.36
C VAL A 47 -7.94 -5.20 21.75
N GLN A 48 -8.65 -5.93 22.62
CA GLN A 48 -8.94 -5.48 24.00
C GLN A 48 -7.66 -5.25 24.81
N SER A 49 -6.67 -6.15 24.69
CA SER A 49 -5.36 -6.00 25.33
C SER A 49 -4.60 -4.74 24.85
N LEU A 50 -4.72 -4.38 23.56
CA LEU A 50 -4.17 -3.14 23.02
C LEU A 50 -4.94 -1.89 23.49
N GLU A 51 -6.26 -1.94 23.55
CA GLU A 51 -7.10 -0.83 24.03
C GLU A 51 -6.82 -0.52 25.52
N GLU A 52 -6.70 -1.56 26.36
CA GLU A 52 -6.23 -1.43 27.74
C GLU A 52 -4.84 -0.81 27.84
N SER A 53 -3.92 -1.21 26.96
CA SER A 53 -2.54 -0.70 26.95
C SER A 53 -2.48 0.77 26.53
N ILE A 54 -3.34 1.19 25.60
CA ILE A 54 -3.51 2.58 25.19
C ILE A 54 -4.15 3.42 26.30
N SER A 55 -5.15 2.88 27.02
CA SER A 55 -5.80 3.57 28.14
C SER A 55 -4.90 3.79 29.36
N LYS A 56 -3.73 3.12 29.43
CA LYS A 56 -2.70 3.29 30.47
C LYS A 56 -1.67 4.38 30.11
N ILE A 57 -1.76 5.00 28.93
CA ILE A 57 -0.96 6.16 28.55
C ILE A 57 -1.56 7.42 29.20
N PRO A 58 -0.80 8.22 29.97
CA PRO A 58 -1.32 9.41 30.62
C PRO A 58 -1.76 10.45 29.58
N LYS A 59 -2.94 11.06 29.80
CA LYS A 59 -3.42 12.17 28.99
C LYS A 59 -2.54 13.39 29.24
N ILE A 60 -1.99 13.96 28.17
CA ILE A 60 -1.32 15.27 28.23
C ILE A 60 -2.39 16.34 28.04
N GLU A 61 -2.78 16.98 29.14
CA GLU A 61 -3.55 18.22 29.12
C GLU A 61 -2.57 19.39 28.94
N ASN A 62 -2.50 19.92 27.71
CA ASN A 62 -1.82 21.18 27.44
C ASN A 62 -2.80 22.32 27.69
N ASP A 63 -2.71 22.95 28.85
CA ASP A 63 -3.27 24.29 29.07
C ASP A 63 -2.47 25.32 28.26
N GLU A 64 -3.17 26.16 27.50
CA GLU A 64 -2.55 27.31 26.83
C GLU A 64 -2.57 28.53 27.77
N LYS A 65 -1.42 29.19 27.93
CA LYS A 65 -1.37 30.54 28.50
C LYS A 65 -0.38 31.45 27.76
N SER A 66 -0.89 32.61 27.35
CA SER A 66 -0.22 33.62 26.52
C SER A 66 0.39 34.78 27.33
N THR A 67 1.57 35.26 26.90
CA THR A 67 2.17 36.63 27.00
C THR A 67 3.61 36.50 26.46
N ASP A 68 4.09 37.09 25.35
CA ASP A 68 4.12 38.49 24.83
C ASP A 68 5.28 39.36 25.41
N ARG A 69 6.25 39.71 24.51
CA ARG A 69 7.31 40.78 24.52
C ARG A 69 8.21 40.95 25.76
N THR A 70 9.54 41.08 25.66
CA THR A 70 10.30 42.24 25.07
C THR A 70 11.80 41.93 24.84
N ASP A 71 12.52 42.84 24.16
CA ASP A 71 13.95 42.74 23.77
C ASP A 71 14.96 43.34 24.78
N ASN A 72 16.21 42.83 24.84
CA ASN A 72 17.49 43.55 24.53
C ASN A 72 18.82 42.90 25.04
N LYS A 73 19.70 42.54 24.08
CA LYS A 73 21.17 42.80 23.95
C LYS A 73 22.20 42.67 25.13
N ALA A 74 23.08 41.64 25.01
CA ALA A 74 24.53 41.54 25.40
C ALA A 74 24.94 41.67 26.91
N ASP A 75 26.08 41.18 27.45
CA ASP A 75 27.33 40.57 26.90
C ASP A 75 28.09 39.67 27.95
N SER A 76 29.03 38.82 27.49
CA SER A 76 30.24 38.30 28.17
C SER A 76 30.23 37.36 29.42
N SER A 77 30.58 36.08 29.17
CA SER A 77 31.58 35.25 29.90
C SER A 77 31.29 34.50 31.23
N LYS A 78 31.64 33.19 31.22
CA LYS A 78 32.06 32.28 32.34
C LYS A 78 31.03 32.00 33.48
N ASN A 79 30.96 30.83 34.13
CA ASN A 79 31.85 29.67 34.16
C ASN A 79 31.11 28.35 34.56
N SER A 80 31.79 27.19 34.38
CA SER A 80 31.66 25.92 35.14
C SER A 80 30.33 25.13 35.30
N SER A 81 30.39 23.87 34.82
CA SER A 81 29.94 22.60 35.46
C SER A 81 28.44 22.25 35.71
N SER A 82 27.99 21.27 34.92
CA SER A 82 27.27 20.02 35.31
C SER A 82 25.89 20.07 35.99
N SER A 83 24.88 19.58 35.27
CA SER A 83 24.05 18.46 35.77
C SER A 83 23.49 17.64 34.59
N ASN A 84 23.15 16.37 34.81
CA ASN A 84 22.67 15.46 33.76
C ASN A 84 21.14 15.58 33.57
N GLY A 85 20.71 15.83 32.33
CA GLY A 85 19.29 15.99 31.99
C GLY A 85 18.95 15.76 30.53
N SER A 86 19.68 14.86 29.85
CA SER A 86 19.49 14.58 28.41
C SER A 86 18.17 13.85 28.13
N THR A 87 17.08 14.63 28.12
CA THR A 87 15.76 14.18 27.72
C THR A 87 15.72 14.14 26.19
N VAL A 88 16.38 13.15 25.61
CA VAL A 88 16.38 12.91 24.16
C VAL A 88 14.92 12.80 23.71
N PRO A 89 14.43 13.67 22.79
CA PRO A 89 13.08 13.57 22.29
C PRO A 89 12.88 12.18 21.70
N LYS A 90 11.93 11.41 22.25
CA LYS A 90 11.68 10.03 21.87
C LYS A 90 11.20 10.00 20.42
N ALA A 91 12.13 9.82 19.49
CA ALA A 91 11.91 9.98 18.07
C ALA A 91 10.70 9.14 17.64
N ILE A 92 9.73 9.80 17.03
CA ILE A 92 8.59 9.13 16.40
C ILE A 92 9.20 8.17 15.38
N GLN A 93 8.99 6.85 15.58
CA GLN A 93 9.50 5.85 14.65
C GLN A 93 8.78 6.03 13.31
N LYS A 94 9.42 6.79 12.40
CA LYS A 94 9.01 6.97 11.01
C LYS A 94 9.01 5.59 10.37
N SER A 95 7.82 4.99 10.24
CA SER A 95 7.64 3.65 9.71
C SER A 95 8.33 3.52 8.36
N GLU A 96 9.30 2.61 8.25
CA GLU A 96 10.08 2.46 7.03
C GLU A 96 9.18 2.10 5.84
N LYS A 97 9.23 2.93 4.80
CA LYS A 97 8.57 2.65 3.52
C LYS A 97 9.43 1.66 2.74
N ARG A 98 9.14 0.35 2.85
CA ARG A 98 9.78 -0.71 2.05
C ARG A 98 8.76 -1.42 1.17
N PHE A 99 9.17 -1.81 -0.04
CA PHE A 99 8.41 -2.68 -0.95
C PHE A 99 9.36 -3.52 -1.81
N VAL A 100 8.82 -4.50 -2.54
CA VAL A 100 9.58 -5.36 -3.45
C VAL A 100 8.85 -5.42 -4.78
N LEU A 101 9.50 -4.94 -5.86
CA LEU A 101 9.07 -5.20 -7.23
C LEU A 101 9.53 -6.61 -7.61
N LYS A 102 8.68 -7.40 -8.26
CA LYS A 102 9.02 -8.79 -8.62
C LYS A 102 8.54 -9.16 -10.02
N HIS A 103 9.42 -9.72 -10.83
CA HIS A 103 9.11 -10.16 -12.18
C HIS A 103 9.74 -11.52 -12.51
N VAL A 104 9.07 -12.29 -13.37
CA VAL A 104 9.54 -13.58 -13.90
C VAL A 104 9.46 -13.52 -15.42
N SER A 105 10.60 -13.28 -16.07
CA SER A 105 10.67 -13.12 -17.53
C SER A 105 10.94 -14.46 -18.20
N LYS A 106 10.03 -14.92 -19.07
CA LYS A 106 10.16 -16.20 -19.80
C LYS A 106 11.00 -16.13 -21.07
N ASP A 107 11.15 -14.93 -21.62
CA ASP A 107 11.77 -14.66 -22.93
C ASP A 107 13.06 -13.83 -22.79
N VAL A 108 13.70 -13.83 -21.62
CA VAL A 108 14.88 -12.98 -21.38
C VAL A 108 16.05 -13.31 -22.32
N GLU A 109 16.17 -14.58 -22.76
CA GLU A 109 17.16 -14.98 -23.76
C GLU A 109 17.00 -14.28 -25.10
N ASN A 110 15.76 -13.89 -25.43
CA ASN A 110 15.35 -13.27 -26.68
C ASN A 110 15.43 -11.73 -26.63
N LEU A 111 15.95 -11.13 -25.54
CA LEU A 111 16.20 -9.69 -25.48
C LEU A 111 17.21 -9.26 -26.55
N VAL A 112 16.73 -8.41 -27.45
CA VAL A 112 17.53 -7.80 -28.51
C VAL A 112 18.55 -6.84 -27.90
N GLU A 113 19.82 -6.97 -28.32
CA GLU A 113 20.92 -6.10 -27.93
C GLU A 113 20.53 -4.61 -28.02
N GLY A 114 20.79 -3.86 -26.95
CA GLY A 114 20.45 -2.44 -26.83
C GLY A 114 18.97 -2.11 -26.58
N LYS A 115 18.02 -3.06 -26.71
CA LYS A 115 16.59 -2.78 -26.42
C LYS A 115 16.24 -3.03 -24.95
N SER A 116 15.61 -2.04 -24.32
CA SER A 116 15.07 -2.15 -22.96
C SER A 116 13.72 -2.86 -22.96
N TYR A 117 13.57 -3.85 -22.09
CA TYR A 117 12.32 -4.49 -21.71
C TYR A 117 11.86 -3.91 -20.36
N THR A 118 10.72 -3.24 -20.36
CA THR A 118 10.12 -2.64 -19.16
C THR A 118 9.09 -3.61 -18.61
N CYS A 119 9.25 -4.02 -17.35
CA CYS A 119 8.28 -4.83 -16.62
C CYS A 119 7.04 -4.00 -16.23
N ASP A 120 6.00 -4.68 -15.74
CA ASP A 120 4.77 -4.03 -15.27
C ASP A 120 5.03 -2.95 -14.21
N MET A 121 4.15 -1.94 -14.17
CA MET A 121 4.31 -0.77 -13.28
C MET A 121 3.48 -0.93 -12.01
N GLU A 122 4.14 -0.75 -10.87
CA GLU A 122 3.54 -0.88 -9.54
C GLU A 122 3.58 0.46 -8.79
N ASN A 123 2.43 0.86 -8.22
CA ASN A 123 2.35 2.04 -7.34
C ASN A 123 2.57 1.65 -5.88
N HIS A 124 3.69 2.09 -5.30
CA HIS A 124 4.02 1.87 -3.89
C HIS A 124 4.22 3.21 -3.18
N PHE A 125 3.43 3.45 -2.12
CA PHE A 125 3.47 4.70 -1.35
C PHE A 125 3.28 6.00 -2.18
N SER A 126 2.44 5.94 -3.22
CA SER A 126 2.21 6.99 -4.23
C SER A 126 3.37 7.20 -5.23
N VAL A 127 4.41 6.37 -5.22
CA VAL A 127 5.49 6.37 -6.22
C VAL A 127 5.25 5.25 -7.24
N ASP A 128 5.22 5.59 -8.53
CA ASP A 128 5.08 4.61 -9.61
C ASP A 128 6.45 4.11 -10.08
N SER A 129 6.63 2.80 -10.10
CA SER A 129 7.95 2.19 -10.34
C SER A 129 7.86 0.84 -11.05
N CYS A 130 8.93 0.47 -11.78
CA CYS A 130 9.05 -0.83 -12.44
C CYS A 130 10.51 -1.27 -12.60
N ILE A 131 10.71 -2.56 -12.82
CA ILE A 131 12.02 -3.12 -13.23
C ILE A 131 12.20 -2.90 -14.74
N VAL A 132 13.42 -2.58 -15.17
CA VAL A 132 13.81 -2.52 -16.57
C VAL A 132 15.03 -3.43 -16.78
N LEU A 133 14.89 -4.37 -17.70
CA LEU A 133 15.95 -5.29 -18.12
C LEU A 133 16.44 -4.90 -19.53
N GLN A 134 17.72 -5.05 -19.82
CA GLN A 134 18.28 -4.77 -21.14
C GLN A 134 19.47 -5.67 -21.40
N ARG A 135 19.64 -6.16 -22.63
CA ARG A 135 20.89 -6.80 -23.06
C ARG A 135 21.86 -5.70 -23.54
N SER A 136 23.06 -5.64 -22.97
CA SER A 136 24.07 -4.62 -23.30
C SER A 136 25.49 -5.15 -23.13
N ASN A 137 26.28 -5.13 -24.20
CA ASN A 137 27.70 -5.50 -24.21
C ASN A 137 27.95 -6.91 -23.61
N ASP A 138 27.12 -7.87 -24.05
CA ASP A 138 27.04 -9.25 -23.54
C ASP A 138 26.86 -9.38 -22.02
N HIS A 139 26.18 -8.40 -21.42
CA HIS A 139 25.68 -8.46 -20.04
C HIS A 139 24.17 -8.25 -20.01
N LEU A 140 23.51 -8.82 -19.01
CA LEU A 140 22.22 -8.37 -18.54
C LEU A 140 22.44 -7.09 -17.73
N ALA A 141 21.85 -6.00 -18.18
CA ALA A 141 21.71 -4.77 -17.43
C ALA A 141 20.37 -4.76 -16.68
N CYS A 142 20.41 -4.36 -15.41
CA CYS A 142 19.27 -4.35 -14.50
C CYS A 142 19.09 -2.96 -13.91
N PHE A 143 17.95 -2.34 -14.15
CA PHE A 143 17.61 -1.02 -13.63
C PHE A 143 16.25 -1.05 -12.92
N VAL A 144 16.02 -0.07 -12.05
CA VAL A 144 14.68 0.31 -11.60
C VAL A 144 14.36 1.68 -12.18
N LYS A 145 13.14 1.81 -12.70
CA LYS A 145 12.57 3.07 -13.16
C LYS A 145 11.67 3.63 -12.09
N ILE A 146 11.75 4.93 -11.86
CA ILE A 146 10.76 5.68 -11.07
C ILE A 146 10.15 6.77 -11.97
N HIS A 147 8.82 6.86 -11.95
CA HIS A 147 8.08 7.98 -12.51
C HIS A 147 7.62 8.92 -11.40
N GLY A 148 7.74 10.22 -11.65
CA GLY A 148 7.07 11.26 -10.89
C GLY A 148 5.65 11.54 -11.39
N PRO A 149 4.92 12.44 -10.71
CA PRO A 149 3.61 12.89 -11.15
C PRO A 149 3.70 13.66 -12.48
N GLU A 150 2.69 13.48 -13.34
CA GLU A 150 2.63 14.10 -14.67
C GLU A 150 2.29 15.60 -14.65
N ASN A 151 1.93 16.14 -13.47
CA ASN A 151 1.47 17.53 -13.28
C ASN A 151 2.59 18.60 -13.30
N GLY A 152 3.82 18.24 -13.67
CA GLY A 152 4.95 19.17 -13.78
C GLY A 152 5.49 19.71 -12.45
N ILE A 153 4.99 19.24 -11.30
CA ILE A 153 5.51 19.60 -9.98
C ILE A 153 6.93 19.02 -9.82
N LYS A 154 7.86 19.82 -9.30
CA LYS A 154 9.20 19.33 -8.94
C LYS A 154 9.10 18.28 -7.84
N TRP A 155 9.67 17.11 -8.09
CA TRP A 155 9.61 15.95 -7.21
C TRP A 155 11.01 15.38 -6.98
N ALA A 156 11.17 14.64 -5.88
CA ALA A 156 12.34 13.82 -5.65
C ALA A 156 11.95 12.52 -4.92
N VAL A 157 12.58 11.40 -5.29
CA VAL A 157 12.54 10.16 -4.50
C VAL A 157 13.96 9.74 -4.18
N GLU A 158 14.28 9.69 -2.89
CA GLU A 158 15.57 9.20 -2.40
C GLU A 158 15.41 7.78 -1.89
N THR A 159 16.26 6.88 -2.39
CA THR A 159 16.05 5.44 -2.32
C THR A 159 17.33 4.68 -2.00
N LYS A 160 17.18 3.58 -1.26
CA LYS A 160 18.15 2.50 -1.20
C LYS A 160 17.55 1.27 -1.89
N LEU A 161 18.28 0.63 -2.78
CA LEU A 161 17.84 -0.55 -3.51
C LEU A 161 18.82 -1.70 -3.38
N GLU A 162 18.27 -2.90 -3.29
CA GLU A 162 18.97 -4.16 -3.50
C GLU A 162 18.31 -4.88 -4.67
N PHE A 163 19.04 -5.03 -5.78
CA PHE A 163 18.56 -5.76 -6.95
C PHE A 163 19.04 -7.21 -6.88
N LYS A 164 18.12 -8.16 -7.03
CA LYS A 164 18.33 -9.59 -6.87
C LYS A 164 17.91 -10.36 -8.12
N VAL A 165 18.75 -11.32 -8.52
CA VAL A 165 18.47 -12.29 -9.58
C VAL A 165 18.71 -13.69 -9.02
N TYR A 166 17.70 -14.55 -9.17
CA TYR A 166 17.70 -15.91 -8.62
C TYR A 166 17.99 -16.93 -9.72
N GLY A 167 18.60 -18.05 -9.34
CA GLY A 167 19.07 -19.08 -10.26
C GLY A 167 19.01 -20.51 -9.72
N GLN A 168 19.55 -21.42 -10.52
CA GLN A 168 19.54 -22.86 -10.23
C GLN A 168 20.33 -23.16 -8.94
N ASN A 169 20.03 -24.31 -8.31
CA ASN A 169 20.77 -24.81 -7.14
C ASN A 169 20.88 -23.81 -5.96
N LYS A 170 19.89 -22.91 -5.81
CA LYS A 170 19.87 -21.80 -4.85
C LYS A 170 20.92 -20.71 -5.10
N LYS A 171 21.51 -20.64 -6.29
CA LYS A 171 22.37 -19.51 -6.68
C LYS A 171 21.54 -18.23 -6.73
N SER A 172 22.12 -17.11 -6.28
CA SER A 172 21.53 -15.79 -6.43
C SER A 172 22.63 -14.75 -6.54
N LYS A 173 22.42 -13.72 -7.37
CA LYS A 173 23.27 -12.53 -7.39
C LYS A 173 22.47 -11.37 -6.83
N ALA A 174 23.08 -10.61 -5.94
CA ALA A 174 22.53 -9.38 -5.38
C ALA A 174 23.57 -8.27 -5.53
N ASP A 175 23.12 -7.06 -5.82
CA ASP A 175 23.94 -5.84 -5.78
C ASP A 175 23.09 -4.66 -5.31
N THR A 176 23.71 -3.68 -4.66
CA THR A 176 23.02 -2.60 -3.94
C THR A 176 23.40 -1.22 -4.46
N PHE A 177 22.42 -0.33 -4.62
CA PHE A 177 22.65 1.05 -4.99
C PHE A 177 21.73 2.02 -4.24
N ASP A 178 22.29 3.14 -3.83
CA ASP A 178 21.53 4.29 -3.35
C ASP A 178 21.37 5.28 -4.51
N TYR A 179 20.15 5.77 -4.76
CA TYR A 179 19.91 6.75 -5.80
C TYR A 179 18.78 7.72 -5.46
N ARG A 180 18.88 8.92 -6.04
CA ARG A 180 17.93 10.01 -5.89
C ARG A 180 17.40 10.42 -7.27
N TYR A 181 16.17 10.04 -7.55
CA TYR A 181 15.47 10.35 -8.80
C TYR A 181 14.82 11.73 -8.67
N GLU A 182 15.07 12.64 -9.62
CA GLU A 182 14.44 13.98 -9.70
C GLU A 182 13.77 14.25 -11.07
N LYS A 183 13.69 13.21 -11.91
CA LYS A 183 13.08 13.18 -13.25
C LYS A 183 12.76 11.72 -13.64
N ASN A 184 11.95 11.51 -14.67
CA ASN A 184 11.50 10.18 -15.11
C ASN A 184 12.65 9.39 -15.78
N GLU A 185 13.44 8.66 -14.99
CA GLU A 185 14.60 7.90 -15.47
C GLU A 185 14.73 6.52 -14.80
N SER A 186 15.67 5.72 -15.31
CA SER A 186 16.00 4.40 -14.78
C SER A 186 17.45 4.37 -14.30
N TYR A 187 17.69 3.85 -13.10
CA TYR A 187 19.04 3.73 -12.52
C TYR A 187 19.29 2.32 -11.97
N GLY A 188 20.56 1.95 -11.84
CA GLY A 188 20.98 0.59 -11.51
C GLY A 188 22.28 0.21 -12.24
N PHE A 189 22.35 -1.01 -12.75
CA PHE A 189 23.59 -1.68 -13.13
C PHE A 189 23.65 -2.00 -14.63
N PRO A 190 24.44 -1.27 -15.44
CA PRO A 190 24.64 -1.55 -16.87
C PRO A 190 25.32 -2.90 -17.19
N LYS A 191 25.90 -3.56 -16.18
CA LYS A 191 26.63 -4.84 -16.28
C LYS A 191 26.36 -5.73 -15.06
N PHE A 192 25.08 -5.93 -14.71
CA PHE A 192 24.70 -6.66 -13.51
C PHE A 192 25.18 -8.12 -13.53
N LEU A 193 25.02 -8.81 -14.66
CA LEU A 193 25.32 -10.24 -14.80
C LEU A 193 25.79 -10.54 -16.22
N GLU A 194 26.81 -11.39 -16.39
CA GLU A 194 27.31 -11.78 -17.70
C GLU A 194 26.24 -12.61 -18.45
N TRP A 195 26.07 -12.39 -19.76
CA TRP A 195 24.99 -13.04 -20.52
C TRP A 195 25.14 -14.56 -20.59
N GLY A 196 26.38 -15.05 -20.69
CA GLY A 196 26.71 -16.48 -20.62
C GLY A 196 26.41 -17.09 -19.23
N GLU A 197 26.81 -16.42 -18.15
CA GLU A 197 26.52 -16.84 -16.78
C GLU A 197 25.01 -16.87 -16.51
N MET A 198 24.28 -15.85 -16.96
CA MET A 198 22.83 -15.72 -16.84
C MET A 198 22.10 -16.92 -17.45
N LYS A 199 22.38 -17.21 -18.73
CA LYS A 199 21.77 -18.33 -19.46
C LYS A 199 22.03 -19.69 -18.79
N LYS A 200 23.28 -19.91 -18.39
CA LYS A 200 23.75 -21.21 -17.86
C LYS A 200 23.26 -21.48 -16.43
N GLU A 201 23.23 -20.48 -15.56
CA GLU A 201 23.11 -20.70 -14.10
C GLU A 201 21.93 -19.96 -13.44
N TYR A 202 21.30 -18.99 -14.12
CA TYR A 202 20.19 -18.20 -13.56
C TYR A 202 18.83 -18.46 -14.20
N LEU A 203 18.77 -19.10 -15.37
CA LEU A 203 17.49 -19.55 -15.93
C LEU A 203 16.99 -20.81 -15.22
N ILE A 204 15.74 -20.77 -14.77
CA ILE A 204 14.99 -21.91 -14.23
C ILE A 204 13.81 -22.13 -15.17
N ASP A 205 13.74 -23.29 -15.82
CA ASP A 205 12.74 -23.61 -16.84
C ASP A 205 12.61 -22.52 -17.92
N GLY A 206 13.77 -22.07 -18.43
CA GLY A 206 13.91 -20.97 -19.40
C GLY A 206 13.63 -19.55 -18.84
N SER A 207 13.15 -19.45 -17.60
CA SER A 207 12.65 -18.21 -17.00
C SER A 207 13.66 -17.59 -16.03
N LEU A 208 13.80 -16.27 -16.05
CA LEU A 208 14.62 -15.51 -15.10
C LEU A 208 13.74 -14.85 -14.04
N THR A 209 14.00 -15.11 -12.77
CA THR A 209 13.31 -14.46 -11.64
C THR A 209 14.16 -13.30 -11.11
N VAL A 210 13.58 -12.10 -11.11
CA VAL A 210 14.22 -10.86 -10.65
C VAL A 210 13.37 -10.16 -9.60
N GLU A 211 14.03 -9.56 -8.60
CA GLU A 211 13.39 -8.76 -7.56
C GLU A 211 14.19 -7.47 -7.32
N ALA A 212 13.51 -6.35 -7.10
CA ALA A 212 14.12 -5.12 -6.61
C ALA A 212 13.50 -4.76 -5.26
N HIS A 213 14.30 -4.87 -4.20
CA HIS A 213 13.91 -4.54 -2.83
C HIS A 213 14.18 -3.06 -2.61
N VAL A 214 13.12 -2.25 -2.48
CA VAL A 214 13.19 -0.78 -2.47
C VAL A 214 12.88 -0.24 -1.07
N GLN A 215 13.77 0.57 -0.51
CA GLN A 215 13.52 1.39 0.67
C GLN A 215 13.44 2.87 0.26
N LEU A 216 12.29 3.52 0.50
CA LEU A 216 12.13 4.96 0.31
C LEU A 216 12.59 5.70 1.57
N ILE A 217 13.65 6.50 1.44
CA ILE A 217 14.20 7.35 2.50
C ILE A 217 13.40 8.66 2.57
N GLU A 218 13.23 9.30 1.42
CA GLU A 218 12.42 10.50 1.23
C GLU A 218 11.62 10.44 -0.08
N SER A 219 10.48 11.12 -0.11
CA SER A 219 9.59 11.22 -1.28
C SER A 219 8.87 12.57 -1.23
N SER A 220 9.18 13.50 -2.13
CA SER A 220 8.62 14.85 -2.21
C SER A 220 8.04 15.13 -3.60
N GLY A 221 7.04 16.01 -3.70
CA GLY A 221 6.25 16.24 -4.92
C GLY A 221 5.14 15.21 -5.18
N PHE A 222 5.20 14.02 -4.57
CA PHE A 222 4.20 12.93 -4.68
C PHE A 222 2.92 13.14 -3.88
N SER A 223 2.67 14.36 -3.38
CA SER A 223 1.29 14.78 -3.15
C SER A 223 0.63 14.95 -4.51
N LYS A 224 -0.38 14.14 -4.80
CA LYS A 224 -1.33 14.43 -5.86
C LYS A 224 -2.14 15.66 -5.45
N GLU A 225 -2.99 16.14 -6.34
CA GLU A 225 -3.87 17.25 -6.01
C GLU A 225 -5.02 16.76 -5.12
N LYS A 226 -5.36 17.53 -4.08
CA LYS A 226 -6.54 17.29 -3.24
C LYS A 226 -7.82 17.52 -4.05
N ILE A 227 -8.18 16.53 -4.86
CA ILE A 227 -9.34 16.53 -5.77
C ILE A 227 -10.64 16.79 -4.99
N ARG A 228 -10.66 16.43 -3.69
CA ARG A 228 -11.75 16.73 -2.77
C ARG A 228 -11.23 17.42 -1.52
N LYS A 229 -11.86 18.54 -1.15
CA LYS A 229 -11.72 19.15 0.16
C LYS A 229 -12.80 18.60 1.07
N PHE A 230 -12.45 18.30 2.31
CA PHE A 230 -13.40 18.01 3.39
C PHE A 230 -13.19 18.99 4.56
N ASP A 231 -12.67 20.18 4.28
CA ASP A 231 -12.66 21.31 5.22
C ASP A 231 -14.00 22.06 5.18
N GLU A 232 -14.12 23.16 5.92
CA GLU A 232 -15.38 23.91 6.04
C GLU A 232 -15.90 24.50 4.71
N SER A 233 -15.08 24.55 3.65
CA SER A 233 -15.57 24.94 2.31
C SER A 233 -16.49 23.89 1.66
N ASN A 234 -16.55 22.66 2.17
CA ASN A 234 -17.43 21.58 1.70
C ASN A 234 -18.65 21.35 2.64
N LYS A 235 -18.94 22.30 3.53
CA LYS A 235 -19.94 22.15 4.61
C LYS A 235 -21.37 21.96 4.10
N ASP A 236 -21.75 22.69 3.06
CA ASP A 236 -23.12 22.66 2.53
C ASP A 236 -23.43 21.37 1.75
N ASP A 237 -22.41 20.75 1.16
CA ASP A 237 -22.46 19.44 0.48
C ASP A 237 -22.24 18.23 1.41
N SER A 238 -22.33 18.41 2.73
CA SER A 238 -22.00 17.39 3.74
C SER A 238 -23.15 17.07 4.70
N ASP A 239 -23.37 15.79 4.99
CA ASP A 239 -24.45 15.31 5.89
C ASP A 239 -23.92 14.85 7.27
N VAL A 240 -22.60 14.89 7.49
CA VAL A 240 -21.98 14.61 8.79
C VAL A 240 -20.60 15.27 8.94
N ILE A 241 -20.30 15.72 10.16
CA ILE A 241 -19.00 16.22 10.58
C ILE A 241 -18.26 15.12 11.35
N LEU A 242 -17.13 14.70 10.81
CA LEU A 242 -16.19 13.78 11.43
C LEU A 242 -15.11 14.58 12.19
N VAL A 243 -14.85 14.25 13.46
CA VAL A 243 -13.77 14.86 14.25
C VAL A 243 -12.66 13.85 14.54
N VAL A 244 -11.44 14.17 14.09
CA VAL A 244 -10.22 13.37 14.27
C VAL A 244 -9.12 14.29 14.78
N ASN A 245 -8.50 13.94 15.92
CA ASN A 245 -7.40 14.71 16.53
C ASN A 245 -7.68 16.22 16.66
N LYS A 246 -8.87 16.57 17.18
CA LYS A 246 -9.42 17.95 17.26
C LYS A 246 -9.66 18.67 15.92
N LYS A 247 -9.32 18.09 14.76
CA LYS A 247 -9.64 18.63 13.44
C LYS A 247 -10.99 18.09 12.94
N GLU A 248 -11.76 18.97 12.32
CA GLU A 248 -13.07 18.66 11.75
C GLU A 248 -12.99 18.39 10.25
N PHE A 249 -13.85 17.48 9.80
CA PHE A 249 -13.90 16.97 8.43
C PHE A 249 -15.36 16.85 7.98
N TYR A 250 -15.76 17.62 6.98
CA TYR A 250 -17.12 17.72 6.47
C TYR A 250 -17.30 16.69 5.35
N VAL A 251 -18.13 15.66 5.55
CA VAL A 251 -18.20 14.47 4.68
C VAL A 251 -19.64 13.95 4.47
N LEU A 252 -19.79 12.97 3.57
CA LEU A 252 -21.04 12.25 3.31
C LEU A 252 -21.07 10.85 3.98
N ARG A 253 -22.13 10.52 4.71
CA ARG A 253 -22.38 9.21 5.35
C ARG A 253 -22.33 8.08 4.34
N LYS A 254 -22.95 8.27 3.17
CA LYS A 254 -22.96 7.28 2.08
C LYS A 254 -21.56 7.01 1.53
N PHE A 255 -20.69 8.03 1.48
CA PHE A 255 -19.30 7.86 1.09
C PHE A 255 -18.52 7.06 2.14
N LEU A 256 -18.61 7.43 3.42
CA LEU A 256 -17.97 6.67 4.51
C LEU A 256 -18.46 5.20 4.56
N ALA A 257 -19.76 4.98 4.36
CA ALA A 257 -20.38 3.66 4.33
C ALA A 257 -19.98 2.81 3.12
N ALA A 258 -19.64 3.42 1.98
CA ALA A 258 -19.11 2.71 0.82
C ALA A 258 -17.67 2.24 1.07
N GLN A 259 -16.86 3.05 1.76
CA GLN A 259 -15.45 2.73 2.09
C GLN A 259 -15.30 1.79 3.30
N SER A 260 -16.37 1.54 4.08
CA SER A 260 -16.28 0.73 5.30
C SER A 260 -17.62 0.15 5.76
N SER A 261 -17.65 -1.17 5.96
CA SER A 261 -18.76 -1.88 6.60
C SER A 261 -19.06 -1.40 8.02
N PHE A 262 -18.04 -0.97 8.76
CA PHE A 262 -18.19 -0.36 10.09
C PHE A 262 -18.97 0.95 10.01
N PHE A 263 -18.61 1.87 9.11
CA PHE A 263 -19.36 3.12 8.95
C PHE A 263 -20.73 2.91 8.30
N LYS A 264 -20.90 1.88 7.46
CA LYS A 264 -22.22 1.47 6.98
C LYS A 264 -23.15 1.06 8.12
N ALA A 265 -22.67 0.26 9.08
CA ALA A 265 -23.43 -0.08 10.27
C ALA A 265 -23.68 1.16 11.16
N LEU A 266 -22.62 1.92 11.47
CA LEU A 266 -22.68 3.04 12.43
C LEU A 266 -23.55 4.22 11.97
N LEU A 267 -23.49 4.57 10.67
CA LEU A 267 -24.10 5.79 10.14
C LEU A 267 -25.40 5.55 9.36
N LEU A 268 -25.63 4.34 8.85
CA LEU A 268 -26.82 3.96 8.08
C LEU A 268 -27.63 2.81 8.71
N GLY A 269 -27.16 2.23 9.82
CA GLY A 269 -27.90 1.27 10.64
C GLY A 269 -28.52 1.90 11.89
N ASN A 270 -29.17 1.09 12.73
CA ASN A 270 -30.01 1.55 13.85
C ASN A 270 -29.24 2.07 15.09
N PHE A 271 -27.96 2.43 14.96
CA PHE A 271 -27.15 3.00 16.05
C PHE A 271 -27.52 4.48 16.28
N ALA A 272 -27.23 5.01 17.47
CA ALA A 272 -27.52 6.41 17.81
C ALA A 272 -26.77 7.40 16.90
N GLU A 273 -25.59 7.01 16.43
CA GLU A 273 -24.68 7.76 15.56
C GLU A 273 -25.28 8.04 14.18
N SER A 274 -26.21 7.21 13.70
CA SER A 274 -26.98 7.48 12.47
C SER A 274 -27.72 8.82 12.52
N LYS A 275 -28.11 9.27 13.72
CA LYS A 275 -28.83 10.53 13.98
C LYS A 275 -27.92 11.69 14.39
N LYS A 276 -26.62 11.45 14.60
CA LYS A 276 -25.66 12.48 15.05
C LYS A 276 -25.07 13.21 13.84
N LEU A 277 -25.24 14.54 13.78
CA LEU A 277 -24.62 15.40 12.77
C LEU A 277 -23.10 15.56 12.95
N LYS A 278 -22.56 15.24 14.14
CA LYS A 278 -21.14 15.35 14.45
C LYS A 278 -20.70 14.18 15.34
N PHE A 279 -19.59 13.52 15.02
CA PHE A 279 -19.04 12.43 15.84
C PHE A 279 -17.51 12.42 15.85
N PHE A 280 -16.95 11.97 16.98
CA PHE A 280 -15.50 11.85 17.19
C PHE A 280 -15.05 10.41 16.87
N THR A 281 -13.85 10.23 16.33
CA THR A 281 -13.23 8.91 16.25
C THR A 281 -11.71 8.93 16.32
N ALA A 282 -11.15 7.86 16.89
CA ALA A 282 -9.73 7.53 16.84
C ALA A 282 -9.44 6.40 15.82
N ASN A 283 -10.43 5.99 15.02
CA ASN A 283 -10.31 4.84 14.12
C ASN A 283 -9.21 5.07 13.06
N LEU A 284 -8.05 4.43 13.26
CA LEU A 284 -6.87 4.58 12.43
C LEU A 284 -7.08 4.16 10.96
N LEU A 285 -8.03 3.26 10.70
CA LEU A 285 -8.42 2.91 9.32
C LEU A 285 -9.13 4.09 8.65
N LEU A 286 -9.98 4.81 9.37
CA LEU A 286 -10.61 6.03 8.84
C LEU A 286 -9.58 7.16 8.72
N ILE A 287 -8.66 7.31 9.67
CA ILE A 287 -7.52 8.22 9.52
C ILE A 287 -6.76 7.87 8.22
N ARG A 288 -6.55 6.59 7.91
CA ARG A 288 -5.89 6.13 6.69
C ARG A 288 -6.72 6.30 5.41
N ILE A 289 -8.06 6.23 5.46
CA ILE A 289 -8.97 6.50 4.33
C ILE A 289 -9.05 8.01 4.08
N MET A 290 -9.28 8.82 5.11
CA MET A 290 -9.32 10.27 5.01
C MET A 290 -7.94 10.83 4.65
N SER A 291 -6.84 10.35 5.23
CA SER A 291 -5.49 10.72 4.79
C SER A 291 -5.15 10.20 3.39
N ARG A 292 -5.85 9.16 2.88
CA ARG A 292 -5.78 8.81 1.45
C ARG A 292 -6.50 9.82 0.57
N GLU A 293 -7.58 10.49 0.99
CA GLU A 293 -8.17 11.58 0.17
C GLU A 293 -7.64 12.99 0.51
N PHE A 294 -6.90 13.17 1.63
CA PHE A 294 -6.14 14.39 1.94
C PHE A 294 -4.68 14.38 1.46
N PHE A 295 -4.15 13.19 1.17
CA PHE A 295 -2.84 12.92 0.55
C PHE A 295 -2.95 11.74 -0.43
N PHE A 296 -3.98 11.78 -1.27
CA PHE A 296 -3.71 11.73 -2.69
C PHE A 296 -3.24 13.15 -3.00
#